data_AF-A0A660NN82-F1
#
_entry.id   AF-A0A660NN82-F1
#
_cell.length_a   1.000
_cell.length_b   1.000
_cell.length_c   1.000
_cell.angle_alpha   90.00
_cell.angle_beta   90.00
_cell.angle_gamma   90.00
#
_symmetry.space_group_name_H-M   'P 1'
#
loop_
_entity.id
_entity.type
_entity.pdbx_description
1 polymer ?
#
loop_
_entity_poly.entity_id
_entity_poly.type
_entity_poly.pdbx_seq_one_letter_code
_entity_poly.pdbx_strand_id
1 'polypeptide(L)'
;NLYVNRNTVGAVVGVQPFGGEGLSGTGPKAGGPLYLKRLLSKRPVTVLPRTQETEQALAQLLEWLPRAGLVEADASSARALVEGLRAAQTGMEEQVMPGPTGESNTYRQEGRGRVLCVASTPLGALAQLATCLATGNQALFVGSGATSDVINKLPGTLRAKVKQLNESEIDSAVFEGALFEGDADKLKALNQRLAKRTGAIVNLQGLTHDQLTGGAFYGTEILLAERAISVNTAAAGGNASLMTMV
;
A
#
# COMPACT_ATOMS: atom_id res chain seq x y z
N ASN A 1 -11.63 -3.95 12.21
CA ASN A 1 -11.44 -3.48 13.62
C ASN A 1 -11.46 -4.68 14.52
N LEU A 2 -10.59 -4.72 15.52
CA LEU A 2 -10.52 -5.82 16.48
C LEU A 2 -10.80 -5.28 17.88
N TYR A 3 -11.59 -6.02 18.64
CA TYR A 3 -12.02 -5.67 19.99
C TYR A 3 -11.79 -6.86 20.90
N VAL A 4 -11.09 -6.65 22.01
CA VAL A 4 -10.71 -7.73 22.94
C VAL A 4 -11.29 -7.44 24.31
N ASN A 5 -12.04 -8.40 24.86
CA ASN A 5 -12.72 -8.31 26.16
C ASN A 5 -13.65 -7.10 26.31
N ARG A 6 -14.27 -6.66 25.21
CA ARG A 6 -15.22 -5.55 25.15
C ARG A 6 -16.23 -5.76 24.02
N ASN A 7 -17.22 -4.87 23.90
CA ASN A 7 -18.16 -4.88 22.77
C ASN A 7 -17.48 -4.48 21.44
N THR A 8 -18.16 -4.75 20.32
CA THR A 8 -17.65 -4.52 18.95
C THR A 8 -18.31 -3.33 18.24
N VAL A 9 -18.99 -2.46 19.01
CA VAL A 9 -19.78 -1.33 18.50
C VAL A 9 -19.25 -0.01 19.08
N GLY A 10 -19.68 1.12 18.51
CA GLY A 10 -19.36 2.44 19.07
C GLY A 10 -17.89 2.84 18.92
N ALA A 11 -17.29 2.56 17.76
CA ALA A 11 -15.93 3.01 17.45
C ALA A 11 -15.83 4.55 17.53
N VAL A 12 -14.84 5.03 18.25
CA VAL A 12 -14.62 6.46 18.50
C VAL A 12 -13.62 7.02 17.48
N VAL A 13 -13.99 8.14 16.85
CA VAL A 13 -13.15 8.86 15.88
C VAL A 13 -11.81 9.24 16.52
N GLY A 14 -10.72 9.02 15.79
CA GLY A 14 -9.37 9.33 16.28
C GLY A 14 -8.83 8.38 17.36
N VAL A 15 -9.62 7.41 17.84
CA VAL A 15 -9.17 6.39 18.80
C VAL A 15 -9.23 5.00 18.17
N GLN A 16 -10.38 4.62 17.62
CA GLN A 16 -10.55 3.39 16.86
C GLN A 16 -11.04 3.72 15.44
N PRO A 17 -10.16 4.21 14.54
CA PRO A 17 -10.51 4.43 13.14
C PRO A 17 -11.33 3.25 12.58
N PHE A 18 -12.44 3.53 11.91
CA PHE A 18 -13.44 2.52 11.59
C PHE A 18 -13.53 2.24 10.09
N GLY A 19 -13.56 0.96 9.75
CA GLY A 19 -13.66 0.50 8.37
C GLY A 19 -13.19 -0.94 8.23
N GLY A 20 -13.82 -1.70 7.35
CA GLY A 20 -13.44 -3.07 7.05
C GLY A 20 -12.54 -3.19 5.82
N GLU A 21 -12.30 -4.43 5.42
CA GLU A 21 -11.58 -4.82 4.21
C GLU A 21 -12.38 -5.87 3.43
N GLY A 22 -11.94 -6.14 2.20
CA GLY A 22 -12.61 -7.11 1.34
C GLY A 22 -14.03 -6.64 1.00
N LEU A 23 -15.01 -7.49 1.30
CA LEU A 23 -16.43 -7.17 1.06
C LEU A 23 -16.96 -6.06 1.97
N SER A 24 -16.27 -5.77 3.08
CA SER A 24 -16.71 -4.79 4.06
C SER A 24 -16.30 -3.35 3.73
N GLY A 25 -15.48 -3.14 2.69
CA GLY A 25 -15.13 -1.79 2.23
C GLY A 25 -13.76 -1.68 1.60
N THR A 26 -13.54 -0.56 0.91
CA THR A 26 -12.29 -0.23 0.22
C THR A 26 -11.26 0.42 1.13
N GLY A 27 -11.72 1.08 2.21
CA GLY A 27 -10.93 2.06 2.94
C GLY A 27 -10.63 3.33 2.10
N PRO A 28 -9.84 4.28 2.64
CA PRO A 28 -9.27 4.27 4.00
C PRO A 28 -10.32 4.35 5.12
N LYS A 29 -9.95 4.05 6.36
CA LYS A 29 -10.85 4.09 7.51
C LYS A 29 -11.37 5.50 7.79
N ALA A 30 -12.67 5.60 8.04
CA ALA A 30 -13.27 6.83 8.53
C ALA A 30 -12.76 7.14 9.94
N GLY A 31 -12.52 8.43 10.21
CA GLY A 31 -11.91 8.87 11.47
C GLY A 31 -10.44 8.44 11.66
N GLY A 32 -9.79 7.95 10.60
CA GLY A 32 -8.36 7.63 10.57
C GLY A 32 -7.53 8.68 9.81
N PRO A 33 -6.19 8.63 9.93
CA PRO A 33 -5.29 9.64 9.40
C PRO A 33 -5.19 9.65 7.87
N LEU A 34 -5.63 8.58 7.20
CA LEU A 34 -5.55 8.44 5.75
C LEU A 34 -6.79 8.96 5.00
N TYR A 35 -7.92 9.16 5.68
CA TYR A 35 -9.21 9.39 5.03
C TYR A 35 -9.23 10.62 4.12
N LEU A 36 -8.74 11.76 4.63
CA LEU A 36 -8.76 13.02 3.87
C LEU A 36 -7.86 12.98 2.63
N LYS A 37 -6.78 12.19 2.65
CA LYS A 37 -5.87 12.09 1.49
C LYS A 37 -6.57 11.53 0.26
N ARG A 38 -7.55 10.65 0.46
CA ARG A 38 -8.34 10.08 -0.63
C ARG A 38 -9.20 11.11 -1.34
N LEU A 39 -9.54 12.22 -0.68
CA LEU A 39 -10.39 13.29 -1.19
C LEU A 39 -9.61 14.38 -1.95
N LEU A 40 -8.27 14.27 -2.00
CA LEU A 40 -7.42 15.24 -2.69
C LEU A 40 -7.08 14.77 -4.10
N SER A 41 -7.13 15.69 -5.07
CA SER A 41 -6.66 15.48 -6.44
C SER A 41 -5.13 15.37 -6.52
N LYS A 42 -4.42 16.14 -5.69
CA LYS A 42 -2.98 16.04 -5.46
C LYS A 42 -2.73 15.65 -4.01
N ARG A 43 -2.16 14.47 -3.80
CA ARG A 43 -2.00 13.90 -2.46
C ARG A 43 -0.64 14.27 -1.89
N PRO A 44 -0.56 14.68 -0.61
CA PRO A 44 0.71 14.76 0.07
C PRO A 44 1.29 13.35 0.24
N VAL A 45 2.61 13.26 0.40
CA VAL A 45 3.26 11.99 0.71
C VAL A 45 2.63 11.37 1.95
N THR A 46 2.38 10.07 1.90
CA THR A 46 1.90 9.32 3.06
C THR A 46 3.06 8.80 3.86
N VAL A 47 3.06 9.12 5.15
CA VAL A 47 3.96 8.50 6.12
C VAL A 47 3.69 7.01 6.11
N LEU A 48 4.73 6.25 5.81
CA LEU A 48 4.69 4.80 5.74
C LEU A 48 5.29 4.20 7.03
N PRO A 49 4.75 3.09 7.53
CA PRO A 49 5.42 2.33 8.57
C PRO A 49 6.77 1.85 8.04
N ARG A 50 7.83 2.06 8.81
CA ARG A 50 9.16 1.53 8.49
C ARG A 50 9.32 0.16 9.12
N THR A 51 9.37 -0.87 8.29
CA THR A 51 9.76 -2.22 8.71
C THR A 51 11.15 -2.55 8.18
N GLN A 52 11.83 -3.51 8.80
CA GLN A 52 13.12 -3.99 8.29
C GLN A 52 13.00 -4.52 6.85
N GLU A 53 11.90 -5.22 6.55
CA GLU A 53 11.65 -5.80 5.24
C GLU A 53 11.48 -4.73 4.16
N THR A 54 10.62 -3.74 4.39
CA THR A 54 10.31 -2.71 3.40
C THR A 54 11.50 -1.77 3.16
N GLU A 55 12.25 -1.44 4.22
CA GLU A 55 13.50 -0.66 4.11
C GLU A 55 14.55 -1.41 3.27
N GLN A 56 14.78 -2.69 3.59
CA GLN A 56 15.76 -3.51 2.90
C GLN A 56 15.39 -3.71 1.42
N ALA A 57 14.11 -3.92 1.12
CA ALA A 57 13.64 -4.07 -0.25
C ALA A 57 13.87 -2.80 -1.09
N LEU A 58 13.56 -1.61 -0.56
CA LEU A 58 13.80 -0.34 -1.26
C LEU A 58 15.29 -0.03 -1.41
N ALA A 59 16.10 -0.33 -0.38
CA ALA A 59 17.55 -0.17 -0.44
C ALA A 59 18.18 -1.06 -1.53
N GLN A 60 17.78 -2.33 -1.60
CA GLN A 60 18.22 -3.26 -2.65
C GLN A 60 17.76 -2.82 -4.04
N LEU A 61 16.53 -2.28 -4.14
CA LEU A 61 16.04 -1.77 -5.43
C LEU A 61 16.88 -0.59 -5.90
N LEU A 62 17.19 0.37 -5.03
CA LEU A 62 18.07 1.51 -5.33
C LEU A 62 19.46 1.08 -5.80
N GLU A 63 20.06 0.10 -5.12
CA GLU A 63 21.37 -0.43 -5.48
C GLU A 63 21.35 -1.11 -6.85
N TRP A 64 20.26 -1.80 -7.18
CA TRP A 64 20.12 -2.53 -8.43
C TRP A 64 19.70 -1.65 -9.62
N LEU A 65 18.99 -0.54 -9.41
CA LEU A 65 18.46 0.34 -10.46
C LEU A 65 19.46 0.69 -11.59
N PRO A 66 20.75 0.99 -11.34
CA PRO A 66 21.71 1.26 -12.40
C PRO A 66 21.90 0.09 -13.40
N ARG A 67 21.55 -1.14 -12.99
CA ARG A 67 21.62 -2.36 -13.82
C ARG A 67 20.32 -2.65 -14.57
N ALA A 68 19.28 -1.84 -14.39
CA ALA A 68 17.98 -2.05 -15.02
C ALA A 68 18.00 -1.81 -16.55
N GLY A 69 19.00 -1.07 -17.06
CA GLY A 69 19.12 -0.76 -18.49
C GLY A 69 18.09 0.28 -18.98
N LEU A 70 17.65 1.17 -18.10
CA LEU A 70 16.79 2.30 -18.43
C LEU A 70 17.57 3.40 -19.17
N VAL A 71 16.87 4.20 -19.97
CA VAL A 71 17.40 5.48 -20.46
C VAL A 71 17.61 6.44 -19.29
N GLU A 72 18.52 7.41 -19.44
CA GLU A 72 18.96 8.28 -18.34
C GLU A 72 17.82 9.05 -17.64
N ALA A 73 16.86 9.55 -18.43
CA ALA A 73 15.67 10.23 -17.89
C ALA A 73 14.84 9.29 -17.01
N ASP A 74 14.50 8.10 -17.51
CA ASP A 74 13.75 7.09 -16.78
C ASP A 74 14.51 6.58 -15.55
N ALA A 75 15.83 6.40 -15.65
CA ALA A 75 16.67 5.99 -14.53
C ALA A 75 16.65 7.03 -13.40
N SER A 76 16.68 8.31 -13.76
CA SER A 76 16.61 9.43 -12.81
C SER A 76 15.24 9.50 -12.12
N SER A 77 14.15 9.39 -12.89
CA SER A 77 12.79 9.35 -12.34
C SER A 77 12.54 8.12 -11.46
N ALA A 78 13.02 6.95 -11.86
CA ALA A 78 12.93 5.73 -11.06
C ALA A 78 13.67 5.88 -9.72
N ARG A 79 14.90 6.42 -9.73
CA ARG A 79 15.68 6.66 -8.52
C ARG A 79 14.95 7.64 -7.58
N ALA A 80 14.52 8.79 -8.10
CA ALA A 80 13.82 9.81 -7.31
C ALA A 80 12.54 9.27 -6.67
N LEU A 81 11.78 8.44 -7.39
CA LEU A 81 10.59 7.79 -6.86
C LEU A 81 10.92 6.83 -5.70
N VAL A 82 11.93 5.97 -5.86
CA VAL A 82 12.30 5.01 -4.82
C VAL A 82 12.88 5.72 -3.59
N GLU A 83 13.69 6.76 -3.78
CA GLU A 83 14.19 7.61 -2.69
C GLU A 83 13.05 8.32 -1.95
N GLY A 84 12.07 8.88 -2.68
CA GLY A 84 10.89 9.51 -2.09
C GLY A 84 10.06 8.54 -1.25
N LEU A 85 9.85 7.32 -1.74
CA LEU A 85 9.14 6.27 -0.99
C LEU A 85 9.91 5.84 0.26
N ARG A 86 11.23 5.72 0.18
CA ARG A 86 12.08 5.38 1.32
C ARG A 86 12.11 6.50 2.35
N ALA A 87 12.19 7.76 1.92
CA ALA A 87 12.11 8.93 2.80
C ALA A 87 10.74 9.06 3.48
N ALA A 88 9.68 8.51 2.89
CA ALA A 88 8.36 8.47 3.49
C ALA A 88 8.22 7.43 4.62
N GLN A 89 9.17 6.50 4.77
CA GLN A 89 9.18 5.47 5.82
C GLN A 89 9.66 6.03 7.17
N THR A 90 8.89 6.97 7.72
CA THR A 90 9.14 7.61 9.03
C THR A 90 8.12 7.21 10.10
N GLY A 91 7.11 6.42 9.72
CA GLY A 91 6.08 5.95 10.63
C GLY A 91 6.55 4.79 11.50
N MET A 92 6.03 4.73 12.72
CA MET A 92 6.12 3.54 13.57
C MET A 92 5.23 2.43 13.00
N GLU A 93 5.67 1.18 13.18
CA GLU A 93 4.89 0.01 12.80
C GLU A 93 3.55 -0.05 13.56
N GLU A 94 3.55 0.27 14.85
CA GLU A 94 2.35 0.37 15.67
C GLU A 94 2.35 1.69 16.47
N GLN A 95 1.18 2.33 16.52
CA GLN A 95 0.96 3.60 17.20
C GLN A 95 -0.09 3.40 18.30
N VAL A 96 0.24 3.84 19.52
CA VAL A 96 -0.74 3.92 20.60
C VAL A 96 -1.64 5.13 20.33
N MET A 97 -2.94 4.89 20.30
CA MET A 97 -3.94 5.93 20.11
C MET A 97 -4.39 6.47 21.48
N PRO A 98 -4.62 7.79 21.61
CA PRO A 98 -5.13 8.35 22.85
C PRO A 98 -6.49 7.73 23.18
N GLY A 99 -6.72 7.31 24.42
CA GLY A 99 -7.95 6.64 24.83
C GLY A 99 -8.21 6.76 26.34
N PRO A 100 -9.39 6.33 26.80
CA PRO A 100 -9.72 6.36 28.23
C PRO A 100 -8.83 5.37 29.01
N THR A 101 -8.72 5.61 30.32
CA THR A 101 -8.07 4.66 31.22
C THR A 101 -8.84 3.33 31.23
N GLY A 102 -8.12 2.21 31.38
CA GLY A 102 -8.71 0.87 31.32
C GLY A 102 -8.90 0.35 29.91
N GLU A 103 -8.42 1.09 28.91
CA GLU A 103 -8.38 0.65 27.52
C GLU A 103 -6.97 0.85 26.93
N SER A 104 -6.54 -0.09 26.10
CA SER A 104 -5.40 0.08 25.20
C SER A 104 -5.93 0.12 23.77
N ASN A 105 -5.59 1.17 23.05
CA ASN A 105 -6.00 1.36 21.66
C ASN A 105 -4.74 1.47 20.80
N THR A 106 -4.58 0.59 19.82
CA THR A 106 -3.46 0.63 18.89
C THR A 106 -3.94 0.72 17.46
N TYR A 107 -3.16 1.44 16.66
CA TYR A 107 -3.34 1.60 15.24
C TYR A 107 -2.05 1.22 14.53
N ARG A 108 -2.15 0.34 13.54
CA ARG A 108 -1.04 0.04 12.65
C ARG A 108 -1.48 -0.02 11.20
N GLN A 109 -0.49 0.09 10.34
CA GLN A 109 -0.64 -0.03 8.89
C GLN A 109 0.21 -1.21 8.43
N GLU A 110 -0.35 -2.05 7.59
CA GLU A 110 0.35 -3.19 6.99
C GLU A 110 0.05 -3.26 5.49
N GLY A 111 0.80 -4.08 4.76
CA GLY A 111 0.50 -4.33 3.34
C GLY A 111 -0.89 -4.92 3.18
N ARG A 112 -1.64 -4.41 2.21
CA ARG A 112 -2.99 -4.88 1.91
C ARG A 112 -3.01 -6.30 1.31
N GLY A 113 -1.89 -6.76 0.77
CA GLY A 113 -1.71 -8.10 0.23
C GLY A 113 -1.03 -8.07 -1.13
N ARG A 114 -1.82 -8.29 -2.19
CA ARG A 114 -1.39 -8.42 -3.57
C ARG A 114 -1.92 -7.24 -4.38
N VAL A 115 -1.06 -6.70 -5.24
CA VAL A 115 -1.39 -5.55 -6.09
C VAL A 115 -1.17 -5.94 -7.54
N LEU A 116 -2.23 -5.84 -8.35
CA LEU A 116 -2.12 -5.99 -9.80
C LEU A 116 -1.30 -4.82 -10.35
N CYS A 117 -0.23 -5.13 -11.07
CA CYS A 117 0.66 -4.16 -11.69
C CYS A 117 0.59 -4.35 -13.20
N VAL A 118 0.00 -3.39 -13.91
CA VAL A 118 -0.07 -3.38 -15.38
C VAL A 118 0.74 -2.18 -15.86
N ALA A 119 1.94 -2.42 -16.39
CA ALA A 119 2.82 -1.37 -16.87
C ALA A 119 3.05 -1.47 -18.37
N SER A 120 3.24 -0.32 -19.00
CA SER A 120 3.55 -0.19 -20.43
C SER A 120 5.05 0.00 -20.69
N THR A 121 5.79 0.53 -19.70
CA THR A 121 7.22 0.84 -19.79
C THR A 121 8.01 0.23 -18.64
N PRO A 122 9.34 0.04 -18.80
CA PRO A 122 10.21 -0.35 -17.70
C PRO A 122 10.20 0.62 -16.50
N LEU A 123 10.06 1.93 -16.74
CA LEU A 123 9.89 2.92 -15.66
C LEU A 123 8.60 2.67 -14.88
N GLY A 124 7.47 2.51 -15.58
CA GLY A 124 6.19 2.18 -14.96
C GLY A 124 6.24 0.88 -14.16
N ALA A 125 6.92 -0.14 -14.70
CA ALA A 125 7.11 -1.43 -14.02
C ALA A 125 7.81 -1.24 -12.66
N LEU A 126 8.89 -0.46 -12.64
CA LEU A 126 9.68 -0.20 -11.45
C LEU A 126 8.97 0.74 -10.47
N ALA A 127 8.23 1.74 -10.96
CA ALA A 127 7.41 2.62 -10.13
C ALA A 127 6.32 1.84 -9.39
N GLN A 128 5.63 0.94 -10.09
CA GLN A 128 4.60 0.08 -9.50
C GLN A 128 5.21 -0.90 -8.49
N LEU A 129 6.33 -1.55 -8.83
CA LEU A 129 7.06 -2.44 -7.93
C LEU A 129 7.51 -1.70 -6.66
N ALA A 130 8.17 -0.56 -6.80
CA ALA A 130 8.64 0.24 -5.68
C ALA A 130 7.50 0.63 -4.75
N THR A 131 6.35 1.02 -5.31
CA THR A 131 5.14 1.34 -4.53
C THR A 131 4.66 0.12 -3.74
N CYS A 132 4.64 -1.07 -4.35
CA CYS A 132 4.28 -2.32 -3.67
C CYS A 132 5.26 -2.66 -2.54
N LEU A 133 6.57 -2.59 -2.81
CA LEU A 133 7.61 -2.87 -1.80
C LEU A 133 7.54 -1.89 -0.62
N ALA A 134 7.36 -0.60 -0.90
CA ALA A 134 7.27 0.44 0.13
C ALA A 134 6.07 0.24 1.07
N THR A 135 5.02 -0.41 0.57
CA THR A 135 3.78 -0.68 1.31
C THR A 135 3.67 -2.12 1.79
N GLY A 136 4.71 -2.96 1.62
CA GLY A 136 4.71 -4.36 2.09
C GLY A 136 3.82 -5.31 1.28
N ASN A 137 3.52 -4.96 0.03
CA ASN A 137 2.67 -5.75 -0.86
C ASN A 137 3.47 -6.61 -1.85
N GLN A 138 2.87 -7.73 -2.29
CA GLN A 138 3.34 -8.51 -3.42
C GLN A 138 2.82 -7.90 -4.74
N ALA A 139 3.70 -7.74 -5.72
CA ALA A 139 3.30 -7.30 -7.06
C ALA A 139 2.86 -8.49 -7.93
N LEU A 140 1.64 -8.45 -8.46
CA LEU A 140 1.15 -9.36 -9.49
C LEU A 140 1.30 -8.68 -10.84
N PHE A 141 2.38 -9.00 -11.54
CA PHE A 141 2.84 -8.24 -12.69
C PHE A 141 2.32 -8.80 -14.00
N VAL A 142 1.55 -8.00 -14.72
CA VAL A 142 1.16 -8.27 -16.11
C VAL A 142 2.06 -7.44 -17.01
N GLY A 143 3.00 -8.11 -17.66
CA GLY A 143 4.01 -7.48 -18.49
C GLY A 143 4.31 -8.28 -19.74
N SER A 144 4.86 -7.60 -20.72
CA SER A 144 5.41 -8.19 -21.95
C SER A 144 6.65 -7.42 -22.39
N GLY A 145 7.53 -8.09 -23.16
CA GLY A 145 8.74 -7.49 -23.70
C GLY A 145 9.59 -6.81 -22.61
N ALA A 146 9.94 -5.54 -22.83
CA ALA A 146 10.84 -4.77 -21.97
C ALA A 146 10.36 -4.68 -20.50
N THR A 147 9.05 -4.68 -20.25
CA THR A 147 8.51 -4.67 -18.87
C THR A 147 8.76 -6.00 -18.16
N SER A 148 8.64 -7.13 -18.86
CA SER A 148 8.98 -8.44 -18.29
C SER A 148 10.49 -8.61 -18.14
N ASP A 149 11.27 -8.09 -19.09
CA ASP A 149 12.74 -8.16 -19.04
C ASP A 149 13.31 -7.46 -17.82
N VAL A 150 12.83 -6.25 -17.50
CA VAL A 150 13.31 -5.51 -16.32
C VAL A 150 12.94 -6.24 -15.02
N ILE A 151 11.74 -6.81 -14.95
CA ILE A 151 11.28 -7.58 -13.78
C ILE A 151 12.05 -8.89 -13.65
N ASN A 152 12.39 -9.56 -14.74
CA ASN A 152 13.15 -10.82 -14.73
C ASN A 152 14.61 -10.63 -14.31
N LYS A 153 15.18 -9.44 -14.52
CA LYS A 153 16.55 -9.10 -14.11
C LYS A 153 16.68 -8.70 -12.64
N LEU A 154 15.57 -8.64 -11.89
CA LEU A 154 15.58 -8.30 -10.47
C LEU A 154 16.44 -9.30 -9.66
N PRO A 155 17.12 -8.83 -8.60
CA PRO A 155 17.76 -9.71 -7.62
C PRO A 155 16.75 -10.70 -7.03
N GLY A 156 17.19 -11.91 -6.68
CA GLY A 156 16.30 -13.00 -6.24
C GLY A 156 15.35 -12.63 -5.09
N THR A 157 15.82 -11.84 -4.12
CA THR A 157 15.02 -11.31 -3.00
C THR A 157 13.87 -10.41 -3.45
N LEU A 158 14.13 -9.49 -4.39
CA LEU A 158 13.10 -8.62 -4.98
C LEU A 158 12.21 -9.39 -5.94
N ARG A 159 12.78 -10.31 -6.73
CA ARG A 159 12.04 -11.15 -7.67
C ARG A 159 11.02 -12.05 -6.95
N ALA A 160 11.32 -12.49 -5.72
CA ALA A 160 10.40 -13.25 -4.87
C ALA A 160 9.16 -12.44 -4.43
N LYS A 161 9.23 -11.10 -4.45
CA LYS A 161 8.10 -10.21 -4.19
C LYS A 161 7.23 -9.97 -5.43
N VAL A 162 7.56 -10.61 -6.55
CA VAL A 162 6.84 -10.46 -7.81
C VAL A 162 6.32 -11.82 -8.29
N LYS A 163 5.03 -11.90 -8.59
CA LYS A 163 4.44 -13.00 -9.35
C LYS A 163 4.05 -12.47 -10.72
N GLN A 164 4.54 -13.07 -11.79
CA GLN A 164 4.09 -12.72 -13.14
C GLN A 164 2.71 -13.36 -13.41
N LEU A 165 1.88 -12.63 -14.12
CA LEU A 165 0.56 -13.05 -14.59
C LEU A 165 0.44 -12.74 -16.07
N ASN A 166 -0.26 -13.61 -16.78
CA ASN A 166 -0.73 -13.32 -18.13
C ASN A 166 -1.99 -12.45 -18.07
N GLU A 167 -2.29 -11.73 -19.14
CA GLU A 167 -3.46 -10.87 -19.23
C GLU A 167 -4.80 -11.64 -19.10
N SER A 168 -4.81 -12.90 -19.54
CA SER A 168 -5.95 -13.81 -19.41
C SER A 168 -6.22 -14.23 -17.94
N GLU A 169 -5.21 -14.16 -17.07
CA GLU A 169 -5.31 -14.55 -15.67
C GLU A 169 -5.81 -13.41 -14.76
N ILE A 170 -5.92 -12.18 -15.28
CA ILE A 170 -6.35 -11.03 -14.48
C ILE A 170 -7.69 -11.31 -13.80
N ASP A 171 -8.68 -11.88 -14.49
CA ASP A 171 -10.03 -12.04 -13.96
C ASP A 171 -10.13 -13.11 -12.86
N SER A 172 -9.29 -14.15 -12.91
CA SER A 172 -9.25 -15.23 -11.92
C SER A 172 -8.26 -14.98 -10.78
N ALA A 173 -7.29 -14.09 -10.98
CA ALA A 173 -6.31 -13.73 -9.96
C ALA A 173 -6.96 -12.94 -8.81
N VAL A 174 -6.50 -13.21 -7.58
CA VAL A 174 -6.96 -12.50 -6.38
C VAL A 174 -5.94 -11.42 -6.02
N PHE A 175 -6.41 -10.18 -5.93
CA PHE A 175 -5.63 -9.01 -5.53
C PHE A 175 -6.54 -7.94 -4.92
N GLU A 176 -5.94 -7.10 -4.08
CA GLU A 176 -6.63 -6.13 -3.24
C GLU A 176 -6.43 -4.68 -3.71
N GLY A 177 -5.50 -4.44 -4.65
CA GLY A 177 -5.25 -3.15 -5.28
C GLY A 177 -4.79 -3.32 -6.73
N ALA A 178 -4.88 -2.25 -7.53
CA ALA A 178 -4.38 -2.25 -8.90
C ALA A 178 -3.67 -0.92 -9.24
N LEU A 179 -2.53 -1.03 -9.89
CA LEU A 179 -1.76 0.06 -10.46
C LEU A 179 -1.63 -0.14 -11.97
N PHE A 180 -1.82 0.95 -12.70
CA PHE A 180 -1.81 0.96 -14.15
C PHE A 180 -0.91 2.07 -14.67
N GLU A 181 -0.15 1.77 -15.71
CA GLU A 181 0.52 2.76 -16.53
C GLU A 181 0.07 2.61 -17.99
N GLY A 182 -0.37 3.73 -18.60
CA GLY A 182 -0.76 3.77 -19.99
C GLY A 182 -1.72 4.91 -20.30
N ASP A 183 -2.37 4.84 -21.46
CA ASP A 183 -3.35 5.83 -21.90
C ASP A 183 -4.71 5.73 -21.17
N ALA A 184 -5.52 6.78 -21.33
CA ALA A 184 -6.80 6.91 -20.65
C ALA A 184 -7.85 5.87 -21.11
N ASP A 185 -7.79 5.43 -22.36
CA ASP A 185 -8.76 4.47 -22.90
C ASP A 185 -8.50 3.06 -22.34
N LYS A 186 -7.22 2.65 -22.29
CA LYS A 186 -6.81 1.40 -21.65
C LYS A 186 -7.05 1.42 -20.14
N LEU A 187 -6.80 2.55 -19.48
CA LEU A 187 -7.12 2.72 -18.06
C LEU A 187 -8.63 2.54 -17.83
N LYS A 188 -9.46 3.17 -18.66
CA LYS A 188 -10.92 3.03 -18.59
C LYS A 188 -11.38 1.60 -18.85
N ALA A 189 -10.80 0.93 -19.84
CA ALA A 189 -11.11 -0.47 -20.14
C ALA A 189 -10.75 -1.39 -18.96
N LEU A 190 -9.57 -1.23 -18.37
CA LEU A 190 -9.17 -1.97 -17.18
C LEU A 190 -10.10 -1.67 -16.00
N ASN A 191 -10.45 -0.40 -15.77
CA ASN A 191 -11.39 -0.04 -14.71
C ASN A 191 -12.76 -0.72 -14.87
N GLN A 192 -13.30 -0.73 -16.10
CA GLN A 192 -14.57 -1.40 -16.40
C GLN A 192 -14.47 -2.92 -16.25
N ARG A 193 -13.32 -3.53 -16.58
CA ARG A 193 -13.05 -4.95 -16.36
C ARG A 193 -13.03 -5.28 -14.87
N LEU A 194 -12.28 -4.49 -14.07
CA LEU A 194 -12.18 -4.70 -12.63
C LEU A 194 -13.50 -4.49 -11.90
N ALA A 195 -14.31 -3.52 -12.34
CA ALA A 195 -15.63 -3.24 -11.75
C ALA A 195 -16.65 -4.37 -11.96
N LYS A 196 -16.46 -5.24 -12.95
CA LYS A 196 -17.31 -6.41 -13.22
C LYS A 196 -16.95 -7.64 -12.39
N ARG A 197 -15.80 -7.62 -11.70
CA ARG A 197 -15.36 -8.75 -10.88
C ARG A 197 -16.31 -8.96 -9.72
N THR A 198 -16.55 -10.21 -9.39
CA THR A 198 -17.20 -10.59 -8.14
C THR A 198 -16.23 -10.44 -6.98
N GLY A 199 -16.72 -10.05 -5.81
CA GLY A 199 -15.92 -9.96 -4.59
C GLY A 199 -15.66 -8.52 -4.16
N ALA A 200 -14.51 -8.31 -3.52
CA ALA A 200 -14.12 -7.01 -3.00
C ALA A 200 -13.88 -6.00 -4.13
N ILE A 201 -14.27 -4.75 -3.90
CA ILE A 201 -13.96 -3.64 -4.82
C ILE A 201 -12.45 -3.38 -4.78
N VAL A 202 -11.82 -3.37 -5.95
CA VAL A 202 -10.40 -3.08 -6.11
C VAL A 202 -10.22 -1.60 -6.45
N ASN A 203 -9.39 -0.89 -5.68
CA ASN A 203 -8.99 0.46 -6.04
C ASN A 203 -7.94 0.43 -7.16
N LEU A 204 -8.20 1.18 -8.24
CA LEU A 204 -7.30 1.36 -9.37
C LEU A 204 -6.69 2.76 -9.36
N GLN A 205 -5.38 2.85 -9.58
CA GLN A 205 -4.68 4.11 -9.87
C GLN A 205 -3.97 4.01 -11.23
N GLY A 206 -4.12 5.03 -12.05
CA GLY A 206 -3.49 5.14 -13.35
C GLY A 206 -2.55 6.33 -13.43
N LEU A 207 -1.38 6.14 -14.04
CA LEU A 207 -0.48 7.21 -14.45
C LEU A 207 -0.07 7.01 -15.91
N THR A 208 0.33 8.08 -16.58
CA THR A 208 1.02 8.01 -17.87
C THR A 208 2.54 7.99 -17.64
N HIS A 209 3.30 7.59 -18.66
CA HIS A 209 4.76 7.69 -18.62
C HIS A 209 5.22 9.14 -18.41
N ASP A 210 4.60 10.12 -19.09
CA ASP A 210 4.89 11.55 -18.92
C ASP A 210 4.64 12.05 -17.49
N GLN A 211 3.60 11.54 -16.83
CA GLN A 211 3.35 11.87 -15.43
C GLN A 211 4.44 11.29 -14.52
N LEU A 212 4.89 10.05 -14.77
CA LEU A 212 5.96 9.42 -14.00
C LEU A 212 7.30 10.15 -14.18
N THR A 213 7.65 10.52 -15.42
CA THR A 213 8.86 11.30 -15.69
C THR A 213 8.77 12.72 -15.10
N GLY A 214 7.56 13.30 -15.09
CA GLY A 214 7.24 14.55 -14.40
C GLY A 214 7.16 14.48 -12.87
N GLY A 215 7.47 13.33 -12.25
CA GLY A 215 7.55 13.16 -10.79
C GLY A 215 6.23 12.85 -10.10
N ALA A 216 5.17 12.50 -10.84
CA ALA A 216 3.97 11.93 -10.26
C ALA A 216 4.25 10.55 -9.67
N PHE A 217 3.46 10.17 -8.67
CA PHE A 217 3.60 8.90 -7.95
C PHE A 217 2.23 8.31 -7.64
N TYR A 218 2.19 6.98 -7.46
CA TYR A 218 1.00 6.28 -7.03
C TYR A 218 0.75 6.55 -5.53
N GLY A 219 -0.48 6.91 -5.16
CA GLY A 219 -0.86 7.10 -3.76
C GLY A 219 -0.74 5.80 -2.97
N THR A 220 0.00 5.81 -1.88
CA THR A 220 0.27 4.60 -1.09
C THR A 220 -0.84 4.28 -0.09
N GLU A 221 -1.69 5.25 0.25
CA GLU A 221 -2.74 5.12 1.27
C GLU A 221 -3.78 4.03 0.92
N ILE A 222 -4.03 3.78 -0.36
CA ILE A 222 -4.98 2.75 -0.80
C ILE A 222 -4.36 1.34 -0.84
N LEU A 223 -3.04 1.23 -0.71
CA LEU A 223 -2.32 -0.05 -0.70
C LEU A 223 -1.95 -0.50 0.72
N LEU A 224 -2.34 0.28 1.72
CA LEU A 224 -2.21 -0.06 3.13
C LEU A 224 -3.53 -0.62 3.66
N ALA A 225 -3.42 -1.68 4.44
CA ALA A 225 -4.46 -2.18 5.32
C ALA A 225 -4.31 -1.51 6.69
N GLU A 226 -5.38 -0.89 7.17
CA GLU A 226 -5.38 -0.24 8.48
C GLU A 226 -5.92 -1.21 9.54
N ARG A 227 -5.22 -1.36 10.65
CA ARG A 227 -5.62 -2.21 11.78
C ARG A 227 -5.81 -1.32 13.00
N ALA A 228 -7.04 -1.28 13.49
CA ALA A 228 -7.37 -0.66 14.77
C ALA A 228 -7.74 -1.78 15.75
N ILE A 229 -7.02 -1.85 16.87
CA ILE A 229 -7.20 -2.85 17.93
C ILE A 229 -7.55 -2.10 19.22
N SER A 230 -8.59 -2.56 19.90
CA SER A 230 -9.03 -1.99 21.16
C SER A 230 -9.19 -3.08 22.21
N VAL A 231 -8.41 -2.99 23.27
CA VAL A 231 -8.34 -3.98 24.35
C VAL A 231 -8.87 -3.34 25.62
N ASN A 232 -9.87 -3.95 26.25
CA ASN A 232 -10.25 -3.62 27.62
C ASN A 232 -9.20 -4.20 28.59
N THR A 233 -8.33 -3.34 29.11
CA THR A 233 -7.27 -3.74 30.05
C THR A 233 -7.80 -3.88 31.48
N ALA A 234 -9.00 -3.38 31.76
CA ALA A 234 -9.67 -3.52 33.05
C ALA A 234 -10.61 -4.74 33.13
N ALA A 235 -10.63 -5.61 32.12
CA ALA A 235 -11.53 -6.77 32.04
C ALA A 235 -11.40 -7.75 33.21
N ALA A 236 -10.24 -7.77 33.88
CA ALA A 236 -10.00 -8.59 35.07
C ALA A 236 -10.60 -8.01 36.37
N GLY A 237 -11.31 -6.87 36.31
CA GLY A 237 -11.96 -6.24 37.46
C GLY A 237 -11.17 -5.11 38.12
N GLY A 238 -10.06 -4.66 37.52
CA GLY A 238 -9.25 -3.56 38.02
C GLY A 238 -8.29 -3.02 36.96
N ASN A 239 -7.82 -1.78 37.14
CA ASN A 239 -6.88 -1.13 36.23
C ASN A 239 -5.50 -1.00 36.88
N ALA A 240 -4.57 -1.86 36.47
CA ALA A 240 -3.21 -1.90 37.02
C ALA A 240 -2.47 -0.56 36.90
N SER A 241 -2.64 0.18 35.80
CA SER A 241 -1.98 1.48 35.59
C SER A 241 -2.45 2.54 36.57
N LEU A 242 -3.71 2.49 37.00
CA LEU A 242 -4.24 3.39 38.05
C LEU A 242 -3.75 3.01 39.44
N MET A 243 -3.44 1.72 39.69
CA MET A 243 -2.88 1.28 40.97
C MET A 243 -1.43 1.74 41.18
N THR A 244 -0.73 2.11 40.10
CA THR A 244 0.68 2.57 40.13
C THR A 244 0.85 4.08 40.07
N MET A 245 -0.23 4.86 39.88
CA MET A 245 -0.18 6.32 39.96
C MET A 245 -0.28 6.74 41.42
N VAL A 246 0.87 7.06 42.03
CA VAL A 246 1.00 7.64 43.37
C VAL A 246 1.17 9.16 43.27
#